data_AF-A0A924NM92-F1
#
_entry.id   AF-A0A924NM92-F1
#
_cell.length_a   1.000
_cell.length_b   1.000
_cell.length_c   1.000
_cell.angle_alpha   90.00
_cell.angle_beta   90.00
_cell.angle_gamma   90.00
#
_symmetry.space_group_name_H-M   'P 1'
#
loop_
_entity.id
_entity.type
_entity.pdbx_description
1 polymer ?
#
loop_
_entity_poly.entity_id
_entity_poly.type
_entity_poly.pdbx_seq_one_letter_code
_entity_poly.pdbx_strand_id
1 'polypeptide(L)'
;DAGTGGWFAARCADAGVPMQHFVTRAALPCGSTVGPLTATRLGIATVDVGSPMLAMHSCRELASAQDVPLMVRALTACLSG
;
A
#
# COMPACT_ATOMS: atom_id res chain seq x y z
N ASP A 1 2.42 3.95 -9.64
CA ASP A 1 3.15 3.60 -10.89
C ASP A 1 4.60 3.30 -10.53
N ALA A 2 5.52 3.18 -11.50
CA ALA A 2 6.94 2.95 -11.20
C ALA A 2 7.59 4.10 -10.41
N GLY A 3 7.16 5.34 -10.64
CA GLY A 3 7.68 6.51 -9.95
C GLY A 3 7.26 6.56 -8.48
N THR A 4 5.95 6.55 -8.22
CA THR A 4 5.42 6.63 -6.84
C THR A 4 5.70 5.36 -6.05
N GLY A 5 5.66 4.19 -6.69
CA GLY A 5 6.03 2.91 -6.09
C GLY A 5 7.51 2.85 -5.72
N GLY A 6 8.40 3.30 -6.61
CA GLY A 6 9.84 3.36 -6.35
C GLY A 6 10.19 4.33 -5.20
N TRP A 7 9.52 5.47 -5.14
CA TRP A 7 9.68 6.41 -4.02
C TRP A 7 9.31 5.78 -2.67
N PHE A 8 8.16 5.09 -2.60
CA PHE A 8 7.73 4.40 -1.37
C PHE A 8 8.67 3.25 -1.00
N ALA A 9 9.13 2.47 -1.99
CA ALA A 9 10.09 1.41 -1.79
C ALA A 9 11.39 1.91 -1.14
N ALA A 10 11.91 3.06 -1.60
CA ALA A 10 13.10 3.66 -1.03
C ALA A 10 12.88 4.08 0.43
N ARG A 11 11.74 4.67 0.78
CA ARG A 11 11.42 5.03 2.18
C ARG A 11 11.31 3.81 3.09
N CYS A 12 10.70 2.73 2.61
CA CYS A 12 10.66 1.46 3.34
C CYS A 12 12.07 0.87 3.53
N ALA A 13 12.94 0.95 2.52
CA ALA A 13 14.32 0.48 2.61
C ALA A 13 15.11 1.27 3.65
N ASP A 14 15.04 2.60 3.63
CA ASP A 14 15.68 3.48 4.61
C ASP A 14 15.23 3.15 6.04
N ALA A 15 13.95 2.82 6.20
CA ALA A 15 13.34 2.47 7.47
C ALA A 15 13.55 1.01 7.90
N GLY A 16 14.15 0.16 7.07
CA GLY A 16 14.29 -1.28 7.31
C GLY A 16 12.94 -2.01 7.43
N VAL A 17 11.95 -1.61 6.61
CA VAL A 17 10.62 -2.24 6.52
C VAL A 17 10.58 -3.18 5.31
N PRO A 18 10.33 -4.49 5.49
CA PRO A 18 10.19 -5.41 4.37
C PRO A 18 8.91 -5.10 3.58
N MET A 19 9.00 -5.21 2.25
CA MET A 19 7.88 -4.93 1.34
C MET A 19 7.60 -6.10 0.40
N GLN A 20 6.36 -6.14 -0.08
CA GLN A 20 5.90 -7.11 -1.07
C GLN A 20 5.16 -6.35 -2.18
N HIS A 21 5.25 -6.87 -3.41
CA HIS A 21 4.48 -6.33 -4.54
C HIS A 21 3.25 -7.20 -4.75
N PHE A 22 2.07 -6.57 -4.78
CA PHE A 22 0.81 -7.25 -5.03
C PHE A 22 0.27 -6.83 -6.40
N VAL A 23 -0.04 -7.83 -7.23
CA VAL A 23 -0.73 -7.66 -8.51
C VAL A 23 -1.75 -8.77 -8.65
N THR A 24 -2.91 -8.45 -9.21
CA THR A 24 -3.93 -9.45 -9.54
C THR A 24 -3.63 -10.09 -10.90
N ARG A 25 -4.13 -11.31 -11.10
CA ARG A 25 -4.06 -11.97 -12.41
C ARG A 25 -4.84 -11.15 -13.43
N ALA A 26 -4.22 -10.80 -14.56
CA ALA A 26 -4.81 -9.95 -15.59
C ALA A 26 -6.17 -10.43 -16.14
N ALA A 27 -6.44 -11.74 -16.06
CA ALA A 27 -7.71 -12.34 -16.49
C ALA A 27 -8.87 -12.20 -15.47
N LEU A 28 -8.62 -11.62 -14.28
CA LEU A 28 -9.61 -11.45 -13.23
C LEU A 28 -9.81 -9.97 -12.91
N PRO A 29 -11.06 -9.49 -12.74
CA PRO A 29 -11.30 -8.14 -12.27
C PRO A 29 -10.77 -7.97 -10.84
N CYS A 30 -10.34 -6.76 -10.52
CA CYS A 30 -9.93 -6.35 -9.18
C CYS A 30 -10.81 -5.19 -8.72
N GLY A 31 -11.06 -5.11 -7.42
CA GLY A 31 -11.66 -3.91 -6.83
C GLY A 31 -10.77 -2.68 -7.08
N SER A 32 -11.41 -1.51 -7.20
CA SER A 32 -10.72 -0.23 -7.23
C SER A 32 -10.53 0.32 -5.82
N THR A 33 -9.53 1.19 -5.66
CA THR A 33 -9.31 1.99 -4.46
C THR A 33 -9.71 3.46 -4.72
N VAL A 34 -9.52 4.31 -3.71
CA VAL A 34 -9.68 5.77 -3.83
C VAL A 34 -8.46 6.45 -4.47
N GLY A 35 -7.29 5.80 -4.53
CA GLY A 35 -6.03 6.39 -5.01
C GLY A 35 -6.15 6.99 -6.42
N PRO A 36 -6.54 6.21 -7.44
CA PRO A 36 -6.70 6.72 -8.81
C PRO A 36 -7.72 7.87 -8.92
N LEU A 37 -8.81 7.81 -8.15
CA LEU A 37 -9.81 8.87 -8.11
C LEU A 37 -9.24 10.17 -7.52
N THR A 38 -8.53 10.07 -6.41
CA THR A 38 -7.86 11.21 -5.75
C THR A 38 -6.81 11.84 -6.68
N ALA A 39 -5.98 11.02 -7.33
CA ALA A 39 -4.98 11.50 -8.27
C ALA A 39 -5.60 12.27 -9.44
N THR A 40 -6.68 11.74 -10.01
CA THR A 40 -7.41 12.39 -11.12
C THR A 40 -8.02 13.72 -10.70
N ARG A 41 -8.59 13.80 -9.49
CA ARG A 41 -9.29 15.00 -9.01
C ARG A 41 -8.35 16.11 -8.56
N LEU A 42 -7.20 15.77 -7.98
CA LEU A 42 -6.30 16.74 -7.37
C LEU A 42 -5.03 17.01 -8.19
N GLY A 43 -4.73 16.17 -9.19
CA GLY A 43 -3.48 16.24 -9.94
C GLY A 43 -2.24 15.87 -9.10
N ILE A 44 -2.44 15.22 -7.95
CA ILE A 44 -1.37 14.81 -7.04
C ILE A 44 -1.07 13.33 -7.28
N ALA A 45 0.21 12.98 -7.44
CA ALA A 45 0.63 11.60 -7.64
C ALA A 45 0.35 10.75 -6.39
N THR A 46 -0.18 9.54 -6.57
CA THR A 46 -0.54 8.62 -5.47
C THR A 46 0.15 7.27 -5.63
N VAL A 47 0.32 6.56 -4.51
CA VAL A 47 0.68 5.15 -4.44
C VAL A 47 -0.32 4.44 -3.52
N ASP A 48 -0.85 3.30 -3.96
CA ASP A 48 -1.69 2.46 -3.12
C ASP A 48 -0.81 1.45 -2.40
N VAL A 49 -0.94 1.41 -1.07
CA VAL A 49 -0.21 0.50 -0.19
C VAL A 49 -1.17 -0.07 0.85
N GLY A 50 -0.90 -1.27 1.34
CA GLY A 50 -1.74 -1.91 2.33
C GLY A 50 -1.06 -3.13 2.96
N SER A 51 -1.53 -3.49 4.14
CA SER A 51 -1.13 -4.73 4.81
C SER A 51 -1.94 -5.91 4.28
N PRO A 52 -1.33 -7.08 4.05
CA PRO A 52 -2.05 -8.25 3.55
C PRO A 52 -3.08 -8.74 4.56
N MET A 53 -4.25 -9.15 4.05
CA MET A 53 -5.31 -9.74 4.86
C MET A 53 -6.09 -10.79 4.06
N LEU A 54 -6.81 -11.64 4.78
CA LEU A 54 -7.68 -12.68 4.25
C LEU A 54 -9.14 -12.41 4.61
N ALA A 55 -10.04 -12.94 3.77
CA ALA A 55 -11.49 -12.81 3.91
C ALA A 55 -11.98 -11.35 3.91
N MET A 56 -11.39 -10.49 3.07
CA MET A 56 -11.83 -9.10 2.88
C MET A 56 -13.33 -9.03 2.57
N HIS A 57 -14.04 -8.13 3.25
CA HIS A 57 -15.51 -7.99 3.27
C HIS A 57 -16.29 -9.05 4.07
N SER A 58 -15.62 -9.94 4.81
CA SER A 58 -16.26 -10.83 5.79
C SER A 58 -16.70 -10.05 7.03
N CYS A 59 -17.68 -10.58 7.78
CA CYS A 59 -17.99 -10.08 9.12
C CYS A 59 -16.82 -10.26 10.11
N ARG A 60 -15.87 -11.14 9.77
CA ARG A 60 -14.62 -11.36 10.50
C ARG A 60 -13.47 -11.58 9.53
N GLU A 61 -12.58 -10.61 9.48
CA GLU A 61 -11.38 -10.61 8.64
C GLU A 61 -10.16 -11.14 9.43
N LEU A 62 -9.10 -11.51 8.73
CA LEU A 62 -7.85 -12.00 9.33
C LEU A 62 -6.64 -11.26 8.76
N ALA A 63 -5.82 -10.68 9.64
CA ALA A 63 -4.60 -9.98 9.29
C ALA A 63 -3.46 -10.33 10.26
N SER A 64 -2.22 -10.01 9.90
CA SER A 64 -1.06 -10.19 10.77
C SER A 64 -0.95 -9.06 11.79
N ALA A 65 -0.70 -9.41 13.06
CA ALA A 65 -0.38 -8.43 14.08
C ALA A 65 0.95 -7.69 13.82
N GLN A 66 1.88 -8.32 13.08
CA GLN A 66 3.18 -7.72 12.77
C GLN A 66 3.08 -6.64 11.69
N ASP A 67 2.08 -6.71 10.81
CA ASP A 67 1.97 -5.75 9.70
C ASP A 67 1.55 -4.35 10.19
N VAL A 68 0.94 -4.25 11.37
CA VAL A 68 0.54 -2.96 11.98
C VAL A 68 1.77 -2.10 12.30
N PRO A 69 2.73 -2.52 13.15
CA PRO A 69 3.93 -1.71 13.42
C PRO A 69 4.82 -1.52 12.18
N LEU A 70 4.82 -2.45 11.23
CA LEU A 70 5.54 -2.28 9.97
C LEU A 70 4.93 -1.16 9.11
N MET A 71 3.61 -1.13 8.97
CA MET A 71 2.91 -0.06 8.24
C MET A 71 3.11 1.30 8.92
N VAL A 72 3.02 1.36 10.25
CA VAL A 72 3.31 2.60 11.00
C VAL A 72 4.72 3.10 10.70
N ARG A 73 5.74 2.23 10.78
CA ARG A 73 7.13 2.60 10.46
C ARG A 73 7.30 3.11 9.02
N ALA A 74 6.67 2.45 8.05
CA ALA A 74 6.72 2.88 6.65
C ALA A 74 6.10 4.27 6.45
N LEU A 75 4.93 4.52 7.03
CA LEU A 75 4.24 5.81 6.93
C LEU A 75 5.01 6.91 7.69
N THR A 76 5.58 6.61 8.85
CA THR A 76 6.46 7.55 9.56
C THR A 76 7.64 7.94 8.68
N ALA A 77 8.33 6.98 8.05
CA ALA A 77 9.44 7.28 7.14
C ALA A 77 9.04 8.09 5.89
N CYS A 78 7.77 8.01 5.47
CA CYS A 78 7.25 8.82 4.37
C CYS A 78 6.93 10.27 4.76
N LEU A 79 6.62 10.51 6.04
CA LEU A 79 6.11 11.80 6.54
C LEU A 79 7.11 12.56 7.41
N SER A 80 8.09 11.86 7.97
CA SER A 80 9.23 12.44 8.69
C SER A 80 10.31 12.80 7.67
N GLY A 81 10.35 14.07 7.28
CA GLY A 81 11.44 14.66 6.49
C GLY A 81 12.70 14.87 7.30
#